data_AF-A0A7X6UAD9-F1
#
_entry.id   AF-A0A7X6UAD9-F1
#
_cell.length_a   1.000
_cell.length_b   1.000
_cell.length_c   1.000
_cell.angle_alpha   90.00
_cell.angle_beta   90.00
_cell.angle_gamma   90.00
#
_symmetry.space_group_name_H-M   'P 1'
#
loop_
_entity.id
_entity.type
_entity.pdbx_description
1 polymer ?
#
loop_
_entity_poly.entity_id
_entity_poly.type
_entity_poly.pdbx_seq_one_letter_code
_entity_poly.pdbx_strand_id
1 'polypeptide(L)' 'DSSAEATAAGGWRFRQVLLDPRGDLAWGIEGVVDLTESEELGDAVIRVERVGAVGD' A
#
# COMPACT_ATOMS: atom_id res chain seq x y z
N ASP A 1 16.37 -2.35 -7.14
CA ASP A 1 16.14 -0.99 -7.65
C ASP A 1 14.81 -0.34 -7.32
N SER A 2 13.64 -0.94 -7.59
CA SER A 2 12.34 -0.24 -7.47
C SER A 2 11.96 0.28 -6.05
N SER A 3 12.53 -0.27 -4.98
CA SER A 3 12.31 0.24 -3.61
C SER A 3 13.11 1.48 -3.26
N ALA A 4 14.25 1.73 -3.92
CA ALA A 4 15.09 2.90 -3.67
C ALA A 4 14.55 4.16 -4.37
N GLU A 5 13.95 3.99 -5.55
CA GLU A 5 13.23 5.05 -6.26
C GLU A 5 11.96 5.51 -5.53
N ALA A 6 11.29 4.59 -4.80
CA ALA A 6 10.10 4.93 -4.00
C ALA A 6 10.43 5.92 -2.87
N THR A 7 11.57 5.71 -2.20
CA THR A 7 12.03 6.60 -1.12
C THR A 7 12.39 7.99 -1.63
N ALA A 8 12.82 8.12 -2.89
CA ALA A 8 13.20 9.39 -3.49
C ALA A 8 12.01 10.27 -3.93
N ALA A 9 10.78 9.70 -4.00
CA ALA A 9 9.59 10.37 -4.52
C ALA A 9 8.48 10.63 -3.47
N GLY A 10 8.76 10.45 -2.17
CA GLY A 10 7.84 10.88 -1.11
C GLY A 10 6.66 9.95 -0.82
N GLY A 11 6.78 8.65 -1.08
CA GLY A 11 5.72 7.69 -0.77
C GLY A 11 6.22 6.33 -0.27
N TRP A 12 5.47 5.72 0.64
CA TRP A 12 5.67 4.32 1.03
C TRP A 12 4.72 3.42 0.28
N ARG A 13 5.24 2.45 -0.47
CA ARG A 13 4.41 1.39 -1.04
C ARG A 13 4.03 0.39 0.04
N PHE A 14 2.78 -0.05 0.02
CA PHE A 14 2.29 -1.09 0.93
C PHE A 14 1.53 -2.19 0.18
N ARG A 15 1.53 -3.36 0.80
CA ARG A 15 0.62 -4.47 0.48
C ARG A 15 0.09 -5.01 1.81
N GLN A 16 -1.23 -5.01 1.97
CA GLN A 16 -1.91 -5.68 3.06
C GLN A 16 -2.58 -6.94 2.53
N VAL A 17 -2.22 -8.10 3.08
CA VAL A 17 -2.85 -9.37 2.75
C VAL A 17 -3.96 -9.64 3.77
N LEU A 18 -5.13 -10.06 3.29
CA LEU A 18 -6.29 -10.37 4.11
C LEU A 18 -6.30 -11.86 4.44
N LEU A 19 -6.48 -12.17 5.73
CA LEU A 19 -6.77 -13.51 6.21
C LEU A 19 -8.28 -13.71 6.17
N ASP A 20 -8.75 -14.62 5.33
CA ASP A 20 -10.17 -14.93 5.25
C ASP A 20 -10.60 -15.93 6.37
N PRO A 21 -11.91 -16.14 6.57
CA PRO A 21 -12.41 -17.07 7.60
C PRO A 21 -12.00 -18.53 7.41
N ARG A 22 -11.56 -18.92 6.21
CA ARG A 22 -11.03 -20.27 5.89
C ARG A 22 -9.54 -20.36 6.19
N GLY A 23 -8.89 -19.23 6.48
CA GLY A 23 -7.46 -19.13 6.73
C GLY A 23 -6.64 -18.84 5.48
N ASP A 24 -7.28 -18.55 4.35
CA ASP A 24 -6.59 -18.31 3.09
C ASP A 24 -6.08 -16.86 3.02
N LEU A 25 -4.89 -16.69 2.44
CA LEU A 25 -4.19 -15.41 2.27
C LEU A 25 -4.22 -14.94 0.81
N ALA A 26 -5.29 -15.27 0.09
CA ALA A 26 -5.37 -15.10 -1.36
C ALA A 26 -5.78 -13.69 -1.80
N TRP A 27 -6.25 -12.82 -0.90
CA TRP A 27 -6.72 -11.47 -1.22
C TRP A 27 -5.85 -10.39 -0.59
N GLY A 28 -5.72 -9.25 -1.29
CA GLY A 28 -4.86 -8.16 -0.88
C GLY A 28 -5.37 -6.78 -1.28
N ILE A 29 -4.87 -5.77 -0.57
CA ILE A 29 -4.96 -4.35 -0.91
C ILE A 29 -3.54 -3.84 -1.12
N GLU A 30 -3.31 -3.10 -2.20
CA GLU A 30 -2.04 -2.47 -2.51
C GLU A 30 -2.23 -0.98 -2.77
N GLY A 31 -1.19 -0.22 -2.47
CA GLY A 31 -1.16 1.19 -2.79
C GLY A 31 0.05 1.90 -2.23
N VAL A 32 -0.10 3.21 -2.06
CA VAL A 32 0.93 4.12 -1.59
C VAL A 32 0.40 4.95 -0.42
N VAL A 33 1.23 5.13 0.60
CA VAL A 33 1.09 6.19 1.59
C VAL A 33 1.82 7.41 1.04
N ASP A 34 1.09 8.50 0.79
CA ASP A 34 1.66 9.77 0.32
C ASP A 34 2.22 10.55 1.50
N LEU A 35 3.54 10.56 1.68
CA LEU A 35 4.16 11.17 2.86
C LEU A 35 4.09 12.69 2.83
N THR A 36 4.09 13.29 1.63
CA THR A 36 4.05 14.75 1.49
C THR A 36 2.67 15.28 1.89
N GLU A 37 1.60 14.67 1.36
CA GLU A 37 0.24 15.07 1.71
C GLU A 37 -0.11 14.69 3.15
N SER A 38 0.46 13.58 3.65
CA SER A 38 0.32 13.23 5.07
C SER A 38 0.94 14.26 6.01
N GLU A 39 2.11 14.80 5.65
CA GLU A 39 2.75 15.87 6.42
C GLU A 39 1.92 17.16 6.40
N GLU A 40 1.35 17.52 5.25
CA GLU A 40 0.52 18.72 5.09
C GLU A 40 -0.80 18.64 5.89
N LEU A 41 -1.48 17.50 5.87
CA LEU A 41 -2.77 17.32 6.53
C LEU A 41 -2.64 16.96 8.02
N GLY A 42 -1.50 16.41 8.42
CA GLY A 42 -1.30 15.82 9.76
C GLY A 42 -1.98 14.46 9.96
N ASP A 43 -2.60 13.91 8.92
CA ASP A 43 -3.27 12.61 8.89
C ASP A 43 -2.65 11.74 7.79
N ALA A 44 -2.66 10.41 7.96
CA ALA A 44 -2.13 9.51 6.94
C ALA A 44 -2.99 9.53 5.67
N VAL A 45 -2.35 9.83 4.53
CA VAL A 45 -2.98 9.79 3.21
C VAL A 45 -2.63 8.50 2.49
N ILE A 46 -3.64 7.64 2.31
CA ILE A 46 -3.51 6.36 1.65
C ILE A 46 -4.23 6.41 0.30
N ARG A 47 -3.49 6.13 -0.77
CA ARG A 47 -4.02 5.96 -2.12
C ARG A 47 -4.05 4.46 -2.43
N VAL A 48 -5.25 3.88 -2.46
CA VAL A 48 -5.44 2.47 -2.84
C VAL A 48 -5.37 2.36 -4.36
N GLU A 49 -4.45 1.54 -4.86
CA GLU A 49 -4.23 1.32 -6.29
C GLU A 49 -4.88 0.01 -6.76
N ARG A 50 -4.91 -1.01 -5.88
CA ARG A 50 -5.45 -2.32 -6.22
C ARG A 50 -6.14 -2.98 -5.04
N VAL A 51 -7.26 -3.64 -5.34
CA VAL A 51 -7.92 -4.60 -4.47
C VAL A 51 -8.19 -5.85 -5.29
N GLY A 52 -7.74 -7.02 -4.84
CA GLY A 52 -7.89 -8.24 -5.61
C GLY A 52 -7.05 -9.39 -5.10
N ALA A 53 -6.96 -10.45 -5.90
CA ALA A 53 -6.13 -11.60 -5.57
C ALA A 53 -4.65 -11.20 -5.46
N VAL A 54 -3.90 -11.88 -4.57
CA VAL A 54 -2.46 -11.66 -4.41
C VAL A 54 -1.72 -12.54 -5.41
N GLY A 55 -0.86 -11.92 -6.22
CA GLY A 55 0.00 -12.64 -7.18
C GLY A 55 -0.44 -12.56 -8.65
N ASP A 56 -1.61 -11.96 -8.92
CA ASP A 56 -2.04 -11.54 -10.26
C ASP A 56 -1.31 -10.28 -10.74
#